data_AF-A0A0D3IIS0-F1
#
_entry.id   AF-A0A0D3IIS0-F1
#
_cell.length_a   1.000
_cell.length_b   1.000
_cell.length_c   1.000
_cell.angle_alpha   90.00
_cell.angle_beta   90.00
_cell.angle_gamma   90.00
#
_symmetry.space_group_name_H-M   'P 1'
#
loop_
_entity.id
_entity.type
_entity.pdbx_description
1 polymer ?
#
loop_
_entity_poly.entity_id
_entity_poly.type
_entity_poly.pdbx_seq_one_letter_code
_entity_poly.pdbx_strand_id
1 'polypeptide(L)'
;MEHLVGLEHQLQVSRESALLGNYEASLVHFDGAISQVQRYLRTLDDPALRAKWLRAKEDLSGEFQIVKEIVAELSKLRAGSKAVPPPTAAAPPPSQLLLRPDPVAVVGGPSGAAQQRDPDVCAADAELASMIERDILERRPSVHWGDIAASRRRGADEPCA
;
A
#
# COMPACT_ATOMS: atom_id res chain seq x y z
N MET A 1 -10.76 30.77 -22.08
CA MET A 1 -9.70 30.30 -21.15
C MET A 1 -10.24 29.55 -19.93
N GLU A 2 -11.56 29.50 -19.71
CA GLU A 2 -12.15 28.86 -18.52
C GLU A 2 -12.04 27.34 -18.49
N HIS A 3 -11.89 26.70 -19.65
CA HIS A 3 -11.89 25.23 -19.73
C HIS A 3 -10.69 24.58 -19.06
N LEU A 4 -9.57 25.29 -18.80
CA LEU A 4 -8.35 24.71 -18.21
C LEU A 4 -8.10 25.17 -16.77
N VAL A 5 -9.05 25.92 -16.18
CA VAL A 5 -8.89 26.43 -14.82
C VAL A 5 -8.80 25.27 -13.84
N GLY A 6 -7.75 25.29 -13.01
CA GLY A 6 -7.51 24.27 -11.99
C GLY A 6 -6.93 22.94 -12.50
N LEU A 7 -6.64 22.81 -13.81
CA LEU A 7 -6.08 21.57 -14.36
C LEU A 7 -4.74 21.19 -13.70
N GLU A 8 -3.85 22.16 -13.51
CA GLU A 8 -2.56 21.94 -12.85
C GLU A 8 -2.74 21.40 -11.42
N HIS A 9 -3.63 22.02 -10.65
CA HIS A 9 -3.94 21.58 -9.29
C HIS A 9 -4.56 20.18 -9.28
N GLN A 10 -5.48 19.87 -10.21
CA GLN A 10 -6.05 18.52 -10.34
C GLN A 10 -4.97 17.48 -10.62
N LEU A 11 -4.01 17.79 -11.50
CA LEU A 11 -2.89 16.90 -11.79
C LEU A 11 -1.98 16.71 -10.58
N GLN A 12 -1.68 17.78 -9.85
CA GLN A 12 -0.92 17.69 -8.60
C GLN A 12 -1.62 16.76 -7.60
N VAL A 13 -2.90 17.00 -7.30
CA VAL A 13 -3.66 16.19 -6.34
C VAL A 13 -3.80 14.73 -6.81
N SER A 14 -3.98 14.50 -8.11
CA SER A 14 -4.05 13.13 -8.67
C SER A 14 -2.76 12.34 -8.41
N ARG A 15 -1.60 12.97 -8.60
CA ARG A 15 -0.28 12.36 -8.41
C ARG A 15 0.06 12.18 -6.93
N GLU A 16 -0.21 13.18 -6.10
CA GLU A 16 -0.01 13.10 -4.65
C GLU A 16 -0.88 11.97 -4.04
N SER A 17 -2.14 11.86 -4.47
CA SER A 17 -3.03 10.77 -4.03
C SER A 17 -2.49 9.39 -4.42
N ALA A 18 -1.94 9.23 -5.62
CA ALA A 18 -1.31 7.97 -6.06
C ALA A 18 -0.07 7.63 -5.23
N LEU A 19 0.79 8.61 -4.95
CA LEU A 19 2.00 8.43 -4.13
C LEU A 19 1.68 8.06 -2.68
N LEU A 20 0.56 8.56 -2.15
CA LEU A 20 0.06 8.22 -0.82
C LEU A 20 -0.72 6.89 -0.79
N GLY A 21 -0.87 6.19 -1.93
CA GLY A 21 -1.58 4.92 -2.03
C GLY A 21 -3.12 5.04 -2.09
N ASN A 22 -3.66 6.26 -2.15
CA ASN A 22 -5.08 6.50 -2.35
C ASN A 22 -5.43 6.49 -3.84
N TYR A 23 -5.37 5.31 -4.45
CA TYR A 23 -5.57 5.14 -5.88
C TYR A 23 -7.00 5.44 -6.34
N GLU A 24 -8.02 5.17 -5.52
CA GLU A 24 -9.42 5.49 -5.85
C GLU A 24 -9.63 7.00 -6.03
N ALA A 25 -9.13 7.81 -5.08
CA ALA A 25 -9.18 9.27 -5.21
C ALA A 25 -8.32 9.78 -6.39
N SER A 26 -7.15 9.17 -6.62
CA SER A 26 -6.28 9.50 -7.74
C SER A 26 -7.00 9.32 -9.09
N LEU A 27 -7.71 8.20 -9.28
CA LEU A 27 -8.43 7.89 -10.52
C LEU A 27 -9.48 8.96 -10.86
N VAL A 28 -10.23 9.43 -9.86
CA VAL A 28 -11.27 10.45 -10.08
C VAL A 28 -10.66 11.78 -10.54
N HIS A 29 -9.54 12.19 -9.93
CA HIS A 29 -8.85 13.43 -10.34
C HIS A 29 -8.26 13.32 -11.75
N PHE A 30 -7.69 12.18 -12.12
CA PHE A 30 -7.19 11.95 -13.48
C PHE A 30 -8.32 11.94 -14.52
N ASP A 31 -9.45 11.27 -14.25
CA ASP A 31 -10.61 11.25 -15.17
C ASP A 31 -11.18 12.66 -15.41
N GLY A 32 -11.27 13.46 -14.33
CA GLY A 32 -11.65 14.86 -14.40
C GLY A 32 -10.68 15.69 -15.25
N ALA A 33 -9.37 15.55 -15.03
CA ALA A 33 -8.33 16.26 -15.78
C ALA A 33 -8.35 15.90 -17.27
N ILE A 34 -8.46 14.62 -17.61
CA ILE A 34 -8.53 14.13 -19.00
C ILE A 34 -9.81 14.66 -19.67
N SER A 35 -10.94 14.64 -18.98
CA SER A 35 -12.20 15.20 -19.46
C SER A 35 -12.12 16.70 -19.71
N GLN A 36 -11.39 17.43 -18.85
CA GLN A 36 -11.15 18.86 -18.97
C GLN A 36 -10.31 19.20 -20.22
N VAL A 37 -9.21 18.46 -20.44
CA VAL A 37 -8.39 18.56 -21.66
C VAL A 37 -9.19 18.21 -22.92
N GLN A 38 -10.01 17.16 -22.87
CA GLN A 38 -10.85 16.77 -24.00
C GLN A 38 -11.91 17.82 -24.34
N ARG A 39 -12.47 18.51 -23.34
CA ARG A 39 -13.38 19.64 -23.56
C ARG A 39 -12.65 20.80 -24.25
N TYR A 40 -11.45 21.14 -23.80
CA TYR A 40 -10.64 22.19 -24.41
C TYR A 40 -10.25 21.86 -25.86
N LEU A 41 -9.91 20.60 -26.14
CA LEU A 41 -9.66 20.14 -27.51
C LEU A 41 -10.86 20.35 -28.44
N ARG A 42 -12.11 20.29 -27.96
CA ARG A 42 -13.29 20.55 -28.81
C ARG A 42 -13.45 22.02 -29.20
N THR A 43 -12.85 22.94 -28.45
CA THR A 43 -12.91 24.38 -28.70
C THR A 43 -11.69 24.92 -29.45
N LEU A 44 -10.77 24.04 -29.86
CA LEU A 44 -9.53 24.41 -30.54
C LEU A 44 -9.64 24.21 -32.05
N ASP A 45 -9.52 25.31 -32.80
CA ASP A 45 -9.43 25.31 -34.27
C ASP A 45 -7.98 25.21 -34.78
N ASP A 46 -6.99 25.63 -33.99
CA ASP A 46 -5.58 25.61 -34.40
C ASP A 46 -5.01 24.17 -34.39
N PRO A 47 -4.55 23.65 -35.55
CA PRO A 47 -4.11 22.25 -35.67
C PRO A 47 -2.79 21.96 -34.95
N ALA A 48 -1.86 22.93 -34.89
CA ALA A 48 -0.56 22.75 -34.26
C ALA A 48 -0.68 22.73 -32.74
N LEU A 49 -1.49 23.63 -32.18
CA LEU A 49 -1.83 23.67 -30.77
C LEU A 49 -2.63 22.42 -30.38
N ARG A 50 -3.61 22.02 -31.19
CA ARG A 50 -4.38 20.79 -30.99
C ARG A 50 -3.48 19.56 -30.92
N ALA A 51 -2.48 19.44 -31.79
CA ALA A 51 -1.51 18.34 -31.76
C ALA A 51 -0.71 18.30 -30.43
N LYS A 52 -0.29 19.46 -29.91
CA LYS A 52 0.38 19.54 -28.59
C LYS A 52 -0.52 19.05 -27.45
N TRP A 53 -1.79 19.46 -27.45
CA TRP A 53 -2.76 19.05 -26.44
C TRP A 53 -3.19 17.58 -26.57
N LEU A 54 -3.20 17.03 -27.78
CA LEU A 54 -3.40 15.59 -27.99
C LEU A 54 -2.25 14.78 -27.38
N ARG A 55 -1.00 15.22 -27.57
CA ARG A 55 0.15 14.58 -26.94
C ARG A 55 0.11 14.66 -25.42
N ALA A 56 -0.20 15.84 -24.87
CA ALA A 56 -0.38 15.99 -23.43
C ALA A 56 -1.51 15.09 -22.88
N LYS A 57 -2.61 14.94 -23.62
CA LYS A 57 -3.70 14.01 -23.25
C LYS A 57 -3.22 12.57 -23.24
N GLU A 58 -2.40 12.16 -24.20
CA GLU A 58 -1.85 10.81 -24.28
C GLU A 58 -0.90 10.53 -23.10
N ASP A 59 -0.02 11.47 -22.78
CA ASP A 59 0.87 11.38 -21.61
C ASP A 59 0.06 11.21 -20.30
N LEU A 60 -0.98 12.03 -20.09
CA LEU A 60 -1.88 11.93 -18.94
C LEU A 60 -2.66 10.61 -18.91
N SER A 61 -3.08 10.11 -20.07
CA SER A 61 -3.78 8.83 -20.17
C SER A 61 -2.85 7.66 -19.82
N GLY A 62 -1.55 7.78 -20.13
CA GLY A 62 -0.53 6.82 -19.71
C GLY A 62 -0.40 6.75 -18.19
N GLU A 63 -0.28 7.90 -17.51
CA GLU A 63 -0.24 7.96 -16.04
C GLU A 63 -1.52 7.37 -15.41
N PHE A 64 -2.69 7.73 -15.94
CA PHE A 64 -3.96 7.18 -15.48
C PHE A 64 -4.03 5.66 -15.63
N GLN A 65 -3.51 5.11 -16.73
CA GLN A 65 -3.51 3.68 -16.98
C GLN A 65 -2.59 2.92 -16.00
N ILE A 66 -1.45 3.51 -15.61
CA ILE A 66 -0.57 2.95 -14.58
C ILE A 66 -1.34 2.82 -13.25
N VAL A 67 -2.07 3.86 -12.84
CA VAL A 67 -2.88 3.81 -11.60
C VAL A 67 -3.95 2.73 -11.68
N LYS A 68 -4.62 2.57 -12.82
CA LYS A 68 -5.60 1.49 -13.03
C LYS A 68 -4.98 0.11 -12.95
N GLU A 69 -3.78 -0.07 -13.50
CA GLU A 69 -3.03 -1.33 -13.41
C GLU A 69 -2.68 -1.66 -11.95
N ILE A 70 -2.22 -0.67 -11.18
CA ILE A 70 -1.98 -0.84 -9.74
C ILE A 70 -3.25 -1.31 -9.03
N VAL A 71 -4.41 -0.67 -9.27
CA VAL A 71 -5.68 -1.09 -8.67
C VAL A 71 -6.07 -2.51 -9.08
N ALA A 72 -5.80 -2.90 -10.33
CA ALA A 72 -6.06 -4.26 -10.81
C ALA A 72 -5.16 -5.29 -10.11
N GLU A 73 -3.87 -5.00 -9.95
CA GLU A 73 -2.93 -5.86 -9.23
C GLU A 73 -3.28 -5.98 -7.75
N LEU A 74 -3.64 -4.87 -7.08
CA LEU A 74 -4.12 -4.89 -5.70
C LEU A 74 -5.37 -5.77 -5.56
N SER A 75 -6.26 -5.74 -6.55
CA SER A 75 -7.45 -6.57 -6.57
C SER A 75 -7.11 -8.06 -6.67
N LYS A 76 -6.11 -8.43 -7.50
CA LYS A 76 -5.60 -9.80 -7.60
C LYS A 76 -4.95 -10.27 -6.30
N LEU A 77 -4.15 -9.42 -5.65
CA LEU A 77 -3.49 -9.75 -4.38
C LEU A 77 -4.51 -9.93 -3.25
N ARG A 78 -5.57 -9.12 -3.23
CA ARG A 78 -6.68 -9.28 -2.29
C ARG A 78 -7.47 -10.56 -2.52
N ALA A 79 -7.66 -10.97 -3.77
CA ALA A 79 -8.33 -12.22 -4.11
C ALA A 79 -7.50 -13.47 -3.77
N GLY A 80 -6.16 -13.38 -3.89
CA GLY A 80 -5.23 -14.43 -3.46
C GLY A 80 -5.12 -14.55 -1.93
N SER A 81 -5.22 -13.43 -1.21
CA SER A 81 -5.35 -13.37 0.25
C SER A 81 -6.80 -13.67 0.67
N LYS A 82 -7.30 -14.85 0.33
CA LYS A 82 -8.55 -15.35 0.90
C LYS A 82 -8.31 -15.58 2.40
N ALA A 83 -8.68 -14.59 3.21
CA ALA A 83 -8.78 -14.72 4.65
C ALA A 83 -9.61 -15.97 4.96
N VAL A 84 -9.07 -16.84 5.82
CA VAL A 84 -9.82 -17.94 6.42
C VAL A 84 -11.10 -17.33 7.03
N PRO A 85 -12.31 -17.78 6.64
CA PRO A 85 -13.51 -17.36 7.32
C PRO A 85 -13.44 -17.87 8.78
N PRO A 86 -13.80 -17.07 9.80
CA PRO A 86 -13.95 -17.62 11.14
C PRO A 86 -15.03 -18.72 11.09
N PRO A 87 -14.75 -19.96 11.53
CA PRO A 87 -15.77 -20.98 11.57
C PRO A 87 -16.78 -20.63 12.69
N THR A 88 -18.02 -20.37 12.27
CA THR A 88 -19.25 -20.56 13.06
C THR A 88 -19.38 -19.75 14.37
N ALA A 89 -20.08 -18.63 14.32
CA ALA A 89 -20.88 -18.15 15.45
C ALA A 89 -22.15 -17.47 14.94
N ALA A 90 -23.25 -18.21 14.99
CA ALA A 90 -24.60 -17.70 14.77
C ALA A 90 -24.93 -16.60 15.80
N ALA A 91 -25.47 -15.47 15.36
CA ALA A 91 -26.19 -14.50 16.20
C ALA A 91 -27.66 -14.95 16.39
N PRO A 92 -28.41 -14.58 17.48
CA PRO A 92 -28.91 -13.20 17.73
C PRO A 92 -29.14 -12.83 19.26
N PRO A 93 -29.79 -11.71 19.67
CA PRO A 93 -29.62 -10.27 19.37
C PRO A 93 -29.56 -9.40 20.69
N PRO A 94 -29.94 -8.09 20.78
CA PRO A 94 -29.18 -7.07 21.52
C PRO A 94 -29.78 -6.67 22.90
N SER A 95 -28.95 -6.58 23.94
CA SER A 95 -29.38 -5.99 25.23
C SER A 95 -28.79 -4.58 25.42
N GLN A 96 -29.58 -3.63 24.92
CA GLN A 96 -29.84 -2.28 25.43
C GLN A 96 -28.74 -1.58 26.27
N LEU A 97 -28.12 -0.59 25.61
CA LEU A 97 -27.49 0.58 26.22
C LEU A 97 -28.48 1.30 27.16
N LEU A 98 -28.36 1.12 28.47
CA LEU A 98 -28.89 2.08 29.45
C LEU A 98 -28.02 2.18 30.72
N LEU A 99 -27.28 3.30 30.77
CA LEU A 99 -26.92 4.13 31.94
C LEU A 99 -25.66 3.80 32.79
N ARG A 100 -24.74 4.79 32.81
CA ARG A 100 -23.59 5.01 33.74
C ARG A 100 -24.07 5.21 35.20
N PRO A 101 -23.19 5.11 36.23
CA PRO A 101 -22.33 6.24 36.63
C PRO A 101 -20.88 5.86 37.03
N ASP A 102 -19.93 6.77 36.80
CA ASP A 102 -18.54 6.72 37.29
C ASP A 102 -18.45 7.12 38.78
N PRO A 103 -17.44 6.65 39.52
CA PRO A 103 -16.89 7.43 40.63
C PRO A 103 -15.48 7.93 40.32
N VAL A 104 -15.32 9.24 40.50
CA VAL A 104 -14.07 9.98 40.31
C VAL A 104 -13.08 9.72 41.44
N ALA A 105 -11.80 9.66 41.07
CA ALA A 105 -10.56 9.91 41.82
C ALA A 105 -10.55 9.84 43.36
N VAL A 106 -9.66 9.01 43.91
CA VAL A 106 -8.98 9.33 45.18
C VAL A 106 -7.49 8.95 45.11
N VAL A 107 -6.70 9.83 45.70
CA VAL A 107 -5.25 9.97 45.73
C VAL A 107 -4.51 8.86 46.52
N GLY A 108 -3.28 8.53 46.10
CA GLY A 108 -2.18 8.20 47.03
C GLY A 108 -1.68 6.76 47.14
N GLY A 109 -0.40 6.55 46.77
CA GLY A 109 0.54 5.67 47.50
C GLY A 109 0.78 4.23 46.99
N PRO A 110 2.00 3.66 47.14
CA PRO A 110 2.47 2.48 46.39
C PRO A 110 2.44 1.16 47.18
N SER A 111 2.13 0.04 46.55
CA SER A 111 2.72 -1.29 46.84
C SER A 111 2.06 -2.43 46.08
N GLY A 112 2.92 -3.24 45.44
CA GLY A 112 2.84 -4.67 45.16
C GLY A 112 1.48 -5.35 44.97
N ALA A 113 1.31 -5.99 43.81
CA ALA A 113 1.05 -7.43 43.73
C ALA A 113 1.16 -7.91 42.28
N ALA A 114 1.88 -9.02 42.11
CA ALA A 114 2.03 -9.76 40.88
C ALA A 114 0.69 -10.11 40.22
N GLN A 115 0.53 -9.77 38.95
CA GLN A 115 -0.46 -10.42 38.08
C GLN A 115 0.31 -11.29 37.07
N GLN A 116 0.08 -12.58 37.22
CA GLN A 116 0.71 -13.70 36.54
C GLN A 116 0.65 -13.50 35.01
N ARG A 117 1.80 -13.65 34.34
CA ARG A 117 1.85 -13.85 32.88
C ARG A 117 1.42 -15.28 32.60
N ASP A 118 0.38 -15.46 31.81
CA ASP A 118 -0.01 -16.75 31.23
C ASP A 118 1.17 -17.37 30.45
N PRO A 119 1.69 -18.55 30.82
CA PRO A 119 2.93 -19.10 30.28
C PRO A 119 2.70 -20.13 29.15
N ASP A 120 1.79 -19.90 28.19
CA ASP A 120 1.49 -20.92 27.18
C ASP A 120 1.36 -20.42 25.73
N VAL A 121 2.30 -19.58 25.27
CA VAL A 121 2.44 -19.25 23.83
C VAL A 121 3.84 -19.53 23.27
N CYS A 122 4.84 -19.91 24.09
CA CYS A 122 6.23 -20.03 23.63
C CYS A 122 6.85 -21.43 23.67
N ALA A 123 6.16 -22.47 24.15
CA ALA A 123 6.77 -23.80 24.30
C ALA A 123 6.85 -24.60 22.98
N ALA A 124 5.92 -24.38 22.04
CA ALA A 124 5.84 -25.14 20.80
C ALA A 124 6.96 -24.80 19.78
N ASP A 125 7.59 -23.63 19.93
CA ASP A 125 8.62 -23.13 19.00
C ASP A 125 10.05 -23.36 19.52
N ALA A 126 10.22 -23.85 20.75
CA ALA A 126 11.54 -23.99 21.38
C ALA A 126 12.41 -25.08 20.72
N GLU A 127 11.81 -26.19 20.31
CA GLU A 127 12.47 -27.27 19.56
C GLU A 127 12.88 -26.81 18.16
N LEU A 128 12.01 -26.07 17.47
CA LEU A 128 12.28 -25.50 16.14
C LEU A 128 13.40 -24.45 16.22
N ALA A 129 13.32 -23.55 17.20
CA ALA A 129 14.35 -22.54 17.46
C ALA A 129 15.70 -23.19 17.77
N SER A 130 15.74 -24.24 18.59
CA SER A 130 16.97 -24.98 18.89
C SER A 130 17.54 -25.69 17.65
N MET A 131 16.67 -26.22 16.79
CA MET A 131 17.09 -26.87 15.55
C MET A 131 17.67 -25.86 14.55
N ILE A 132 17.06 -24.68 14.43
CA ILE A 132 17.55 -23.59 13.57
C ILE A 132 18.86 -23.03 14.12
N GLU A 133 18.97 -22.82 15.43
CA GLU A 133 20.20 -22.35 16.09
C GLU A 133 21.35 -23.34 15.87
N ARG A 134 21.10 -24.65 16.02
CA ARG A 134 22.07 -25.70 15.71
C ARG A 134 22.45 -25.69 14.23
N ASP A 135 21.48 -25.60 13.31
CA ASP A 135 21.77 -25.59 11.86
C ASP A 135 22.62 -24.38 11.47
N ILE A 136 22.33 -23.19 12.01
CA ILE A 136 23.09 -21.95 11.78
C ILE A 136 24.51 -22.03 12.38
N LEU A 137 24.67 -22.65 13.56
CA LEU A 137 25.98 -22.78 14.21
C LEU A 137 26.86 -23.86 13.57
N GLU A 138 26.26 -24.96 13.10
CA GLU A 138 26.98 -26.09 12.49
C GLU A 138 27.27 -25.86 11.00
N ARG A 139 26.32 -25.29 10.25
CA ARG A 139 26.55 -24.90 8.85
C ARG A 139 27.10 -23.50 8.84
N ARG A 140 28.38 -23.37 8.53
CA ARG A 140 28.97 -22.08 8.13
C ARG A 140 28.14 -21.55 6.95
N PRO A 141 27.26 -20.55 7.12
CA PRO A 141 26.51 -20.05 5.99
C PRO A 141 27.50 -19.22 5.19
N SER A 142 27.99 -19.76 4.07
CA SER A 142 28.87 -19.05 3.13
C SER A 142 28.13 -17.96 2.35
N VAL A 143 26.95 -17.55 2.83
CA VAL A 143 26.10 -16.54 2.23
C VAL A 143 26.55 -15.20 2.77
N HIS A 144 27.29 -14.47 1.95
CA HIS A 144 27.65 -13.10 2.26
C HIS A 144 26.61 -12.17 1.64
N TRP A 145 26.33 -11.03 2.29
CA TRP A 145 25.48 -9.98 1.72
C TRP A 145 25.93 -9.53 0.32
N GLY A 146 27.21 -9.73 -0.03
CA GLY A 146 27.76 -9.53 -1.36
C GLY A 146 27.19 -10.46 -2.44
N ASP A 147 26.84 -11.71 -2.11
CA ASP A 147 26.26 -12.67 -3.06
C ASP A 147 24.82 -12.28 -3.46
N ILE A 148 24.08 -11.72 -2.50
CA ILE A 148 22.71 -11.23 -2.68
C ILE A 148 22.72 -9.91 -3.48
N ALA A 149 23.68 -9.01 -3.19
CA ALA A 149 23.80 -7.72 -3.87
C ALA A 149 24.46 -7.80 -5.27
N ALA A 150 25.32 -8.79 -5.51
CA ALA A 150 26.03 -8.95 -6.79
C ALA A 150 25.21 -9.68 -7.88
N SER A 151 24.00 -10.14 -7.59
CA SER A 151 23.12 -10.80 -8.56
C SER A 151 22.57 -9.88 -9.66
N ARG A 152 23.09 -8.65 -9.80
CA ARG A 152 22.73 -7.70 -10.85
C ARG A 152 23.93 -7.14 -11.62
N ARG A 153 24.78 -8.01 -12.16
CA ARG A 153 25.48 -7.83 -13.45
C ARG A 153 26.48 -8.99 -13.67
N ARG A 154 26.07 -10.01 -14.42
CA ARG A 154 27.00 -10.80 -15.25
C ARG A 154 26.54 -10.65 -16.69
N GLY A 155 27.19 -9.73 -17.41
CA GLY A 155 26.89 -9.41 -18.81
C GLY A 155 27.78 -8.33 -19.43
N ALA A 156 28.88 -7.94 -18.78
CA ALA A 156 29.98 -7.12 -19.30
C ALA A 156 31.08 -7.32 -18.25
N ASP A 157 32.20 -7.98 -18.52
CA ASP A 157 33.29 -7.49 -19.37
C ASP A 157 34.27 -8.68 -19.56
N GLU A 158 34.67 -8.98 -20.79
CA GLU A 158 35.72 -9.97 -21.10
C GLU A 158 36.80 -9.22 -21.91
N PRO A 159 37.95 -8.85 -21.33
CA PRO A 159 39.07 -8.37 -22.10
C PRO A 159 39.95 -9.55 -22.50
N CYS A 160 39.93 -9.87 -23.80
CA CYS A 160 40.99 -10.65 -24.45
C CYS A 160 42.29 -9.82 -24.47
N ALA A 161 43.26 -10.17 -23.61
CA ALA A 161 44.70 -10.21 -23.89
C ALA A 161 45.49 -10.59 -22.63
#